data_AF-A0A9D8FQN8-F1
#
_entry.id   AF-A0A9D8FQN8-F1
#
_cell.length_a   1.000
_cell.length_b   1.000
_cell.length_c   1.000
_cell.angle_alpha   90.00
_cell.angle_beta   90.00
_cell.angle_gamma   90.00
#
_symmetry.space_group_name_H-M   'P 1'
#
loop_
_entity.id
_entity.type
_entity.pdbx_description
1 polymer ?
#
loop_
_entity_poly.entity_id
_entity_poly.type
_entity_poly.pdbx_seq_one_letter_code
_entity_poly.pdbx_strand_id
1 'polypeptide(L)'
;MRIKYQKPNKIVLYFLLGIVVPCILLSYFAYRGVRNESAFLERKIINEHQKTANLITNQIDNFITTERNIFKNYVQQLGMERNSIDTDSLISSLSKQTLIHSIFSIDSRSEFTFHCPKLLYLPDKENQDFINSKNSLISRLINIAHHLEYVKKNYKKALEVCQSALSQNYNANIKSTLWNTIARLQRKNAQPDKAILSYHNLIKKYGNLNGPGGISFGLAAHFELGSLYITVKDTLKAVEIYLDAYHNIVESTWNLQKSQFQFFLKSVSDSLNNLITVIKKDQNIINYKSVFDSLRSQLKLKSQMTEYLLLFHENGAEILAQKIGKDNLNKINKPSQLFLEILDNKYLINLISIEEPHDIKSDVIWGEYGIQTISEINT
;
A
#
# COMPACT_ATOMS: atom_id res chain seq x y z
N MET A 1 35.09 -42.52 -88.20
CA MET A 1 35.43 -41.09 -88.06
C MET A 1 36.10 -40.88 -86.70
N ARG A 2 37.44 -40.80 -86.65
CA ARG A 2 38.19 -40.59 -85.40
C ARG A 2 38.26 -39.09 -85.11
N ILE A 3 37.40 -38.60 -84.23
CA ILE A 3 37.45 -37.23 -83.72
C ILE A 3 38.72 -37.13 -82.86
N LYS A 4 39.74 -36.43 -83.36
CA LYS A 4 40.95 -36.09 -82.60
C LYS A 4 40.54 -35.13 -81.47
N TYR A 5 40.52 -35.62 -80.24
CA TYR A 5 40.46 -34.78 -79.04
C TYR A 5 41.75 -33.98 -78.92
N GLN A 6 41.75 -32.74 -79.42
CA GLN A 6 42.77 -31.75 -79.06
C GLN A 6 42.60 -31.42 -77.58
N LYS A 7 43.64 -31.64 -76.76
CA LYS A 7 43.65 -31.41 -75.29
C LYS A 7 43.28 -29.94 -74.97
N PRO A 8 42.07 -29.64 -74.47
CA PRO A 8 41.66 -28.27 -74.14
C PRO A 8 42.11 -27.81 -72.73
N ASN A 9 42.96 -28.59 -72.06
CA ASN A 9 43.23 -28.45 -70.62
C ASN A 9 43.87 -27.11 -70.22
N LYS A 10 44.60 -26.44 -71.11
CA LYS A 10 45.26 -25.16 -70.78
C LYS A 10 44.29 -23.97 -70.78
N ILE A 11 43.35 -23.91 -71.73
CA ILE A 11 42.39 -22.80 -71.83
C ILE A 11 41.40 -22.85 -70.66
N VAL A 12 40.93 -24.05 -70.30
CA VAL A 12 40.06 -24.24 -69.12
C VAL A 12 40.76 -23.79 -67.84
N LEU A 13 42.06 -24.08 -67.69
CA LEU A 13 42.84 -23.65 -66.53
C LEU A 13 42.90 -22.12 -66.41
N TYR A 14 43.20 -21.41 -67.51
CA TYR A 14 43.26 -19.95 -67.50
C TYR A 14 41.89 -19.31 -67.25
N PHE A 15 40.81 -19.90 -67.77
CA PHE A 15 39.45 -19.44 -67.49
C PHE A 15 39.08 -19.61 -66.00
N LEU A 16 39.40 -20.77 -65.43
CA LEU A 16 39.17 -21.05 -64.00
C LEU A 16 39.97 -20.09 -63.12
N LEU A 17 41.23 -19.83 -63.48
CA LEU A 17 42.10 -18.93 -62.72
C LEU A 17 41.72 -17.45 -62.88
N GLY A 18 41.26 -17.05 -64.07
CA GLY A 18 40.87 -15.67 -64.37
C GLY A 18 39.49 -15.26 -63.83
N ILE A 19 38.56 -16.21 -63.65
CA ILE A 19 37.18 -15.91 -63.22
C ILE A 19 36.87 -16.47 -61.84
N VAL A 20 37.17 -17.74 -61.59
CA VAL A 20 36.76 -18.39 -60.33
C VAL A 20 37.56 -17.84 -59.15
N VAL A 21 38.87 -17.61 -59.30
CA VAL A 21 39.70 -17.08 -58.21
C VAL A 21 39.24 -15.66 -57.80
N PRO A 22 39.03 -14.69 -58.72
CA PRO A 22 38.46 -13.40 -58.34
C PRO A 22 37.08 -13.49 -57.71
N CYS A 23 36.18 -14.37 -58.18
CA CYS A 23 34.85 -14.55 -57.59
C CYS A 23 34.91 -15.10 -56.16
N ILE A 24 35.79 -16.07 -55.88
CA ILE A 24 36.00 -16.60 -54.53
C ILE A 24 36.58 -15.50 -53.62
N LEU A 25 37.56 -14.74 -54.11
CA LEU A 25 38.13 -13.61 -53.38
C LEU A 25 37.06 -12.56 -53.06
N LEU A 26 36.21 -12.19 -54.03
CA LEU A 26 35.11 -11.24 -53.82
C LEU A 26 34.10 -11.77 -52.79
N SER A 27 33.73 -13.05 -52.87
CA SER A 27 32.81 -13.68 -51.92
C SER A 27 33.39 -13.70 -50.50
N TYR A 28 34.68 -13.99 -50.36
CA TYR A 28 35.38 -13.95 -49.08
C TYR A 28 35.44 -12.53 -48.50
N PHE A 29 35.76 -11.52 -49.33
CA PHE A 29 35.76 -10.13 -48.89
C PHE A 29 34.37 -9.63 -48.49
N ALA A 30 33.32 -9.99 -49.25
CA ALA A 30 31.94 -9.68 -48.90
C ALA A 30 31.54 -10.32 -47.55
N TYR A 31 31.82 -11.62 -47.37
CA TYR A 31 31.57 -12.32 -46.11
C TYR A 31 32.31 -11.68 -44.93
N ARG A 32 33.59 -11.34 -45.12
CA ARG A 32 34.39 -10.66 -44.08
C ARG A 32 33.86 -9.25 -43.78
N GLY A 33 33.38 -8.53 -44.79
CA GLY A 33 32.72 -7.23 -44.65
C GLY A 33 31.49 -7.32 -43.76
N VAL A 34 30.56 -8.23 -44.09
CA VAL A 34 29.35 -8.48 -43.30
C VAL A 34 29.68 -8.86 -41.86
N ARG A 35 30.68 -9.72 -41.65
CA ARG A 35 31.09 -10.15 -40.29
C ARG A 35 31.73 -9.02 -39.47
N ASN A 36 32.48 -8.13 -40.10
CA ASN A 36 33.04 -6.96 -39.43
C ASN A 36 31.96 -5.93 -39.10
N GLU A 37 31.02 -5.69 -40.03
CA GLU A 37 29.90 -4.78 -39.82
C GLU A 37 28.96 -5.28 -38.73
N SER A 38 28.66 -6.58 -38.70
CA SER A 38 27.87 -7.19 -37.61
C SER A 38 28.56 -7.04 -36.25
N ALA A 39 29.88 -7.30 -36.19
CA ALA A 39 30.65 -7.12 -34.96
C ALA A 39 30.72 -5.65 -34.51
N PHE A 40 30.76 -4.71 -35.46
CA PHE A 40 30.71 -3.28 -35.16
C PHE A 40 29.33 -2.85 -34.63
N LEU A 41 28.25 -3.32 -35.25
CA LEU A 41 26.88 -3.05 -34.79
C LEU A 41 26.61 -3.63 -33.40
N GLU A 42 27.02 -4.87 -33.14
CA GLU A 42 26.88 -5.51 -31.82
C GLU A 42 27.61 -4.70 -30.74
N ARG A 43 28.85 -4.27 -31.00
CA ARG A 43 29.59 -3.39 -30.09
C ARG A 43 28.90 -2.04 -29.88
N LYS A 44 28.31 -1.46 -30.93
CA LYS A 44 27.57 -0.20 -30.82
C LYS A 44 26.35 -0.38 -29.92
N ILE A 45 25.58 -1.44 -30.10
CA ILE A 45 24.41 -1.78 -29.29
C ILE A 45 24.82 -2.00 -27.82
N ILE A 46 25.88 -2.77 -27.56
CA ILE A 46 26.40 -2.99 -26.19
C ILE A 46 26.80 -1.65 -25.55
N ASN A 47 27.52 -0.80 -26.27
CA ASN A 47 27.94 0.51 -25.77
C ASN A 47 26.74 1.43 -25.50
N GLU A 48 25.71 1.41 -26.34
CA GLU A 48 24.47 2.17 -26.12
C GLU A 48 23.71 1.64 -24.89
N HIS A 49 23.61 0.32 -24.72
CA HIS A 49 23.04 -0.27 -23.51
C HIS A 49 23.83 0.09 -22.25
N GLN A 50 25.16 0.08 -22.28
CA GLN A 50 26.00 0.49 -21.15
C GLN A 50 25.83 1.98 -20.83
N LYS A 51 25.76 2.85 -21.85
CA LYS A 51 25.49 4.28 -21.64
C LYS A 51 24.13 4.50 -21.01
N THR A 52 23.09 3.84 -21.51
CA THR A 52 21.73 3.93 -20.95
C THR A 52 21.69 3.39 -19.51
N ALA A 53 22.34 2.25 -19.24
CA ALA A 53 22.44 1.70 -17.90
C ALA A 53 23.15 2.68 -16.94
N ASN A 54 24.27 3.27 -17.36
CA ASN A 54 24.98 4.27 -16.55
C ASN A 54 24.15 5.53 -16.30
N LEU A 55 23.38 5.99 -17.28
CA LEU A 55 22.46 7.13 -17.10
C LEU A 55 21.36 6.79 -16.07
N ILE A 56 20.77 5.60 -16.16
CA ILE A 56 19.78 5.11 -15.19
C ILE A 56 20.39 5.02 -13.79
N THR A 57 21.57 4.40 -13.65
CA THR A 57 22.28 4.29 -12.36
C THR A 57 22.56 5.66 -11.77
N ASN A 58 23.11 6.60 -12.56
CA ASN A 58 23.39 7.96 -12.09
C ASN A 58 22.11 8.72 -11.70
N GLN A 59 21.01 8.53 -12.43
CA GLN A 59 19.72 9.13 -12.07
C GLN A 59 19.18 8.57 -10.76
N ILE A 60 19.26 7.25 -10.55
CA ILE A 60 18.87 6.59 -9.30
C ILE A 60 19.75 7.08 -8.15
N ASP A 61 21.07 7.13 -8.33
CA ASP A 61 22.00 7.59 -7.29
C ASP A 61 21.76 9.05 -6.89
N ASN A 62 21.52 9.92 -7.87
CA ASN A 62 21.18 11.32 -7.63
C ASN A 62 19.85 11.44 -6.88
N PHE A 63 18.86 10.62 -7.24
CA PHE A 63 17.56 10.61 -6.58
C PHE A 63 17.66 10.12 -5.12
N ILE A 64 18.35 9.01 -4.87
CA ILE A 64 18.63 8.50 -3.51
C ILE A 64 19.41 9.53 -2.69
N THR A 65 20.41 10.18 -3.29
CA THR A 65 21.21 11.21 -2.59
C THR A 65 20.37 12.44 -2.24
N THR A 66 19.45 12.83 -3.12
CA THR A 66 18.53 13.95 -2.89
C THR A 66 17.58 13.65 -1.73
N GLU A 67 16.91 12.49 -1.78
CA GLU A 67 16.00 12.04 -0.70
C GLU A 67 16.74 11.92 0.63
N ARG A 68 17.93 11.33 0.64
CA ARG A 68 18.78 11.25 1.84
C ARG A 68 19.11 12.62 2.41
N ASN A 69 19.45 13.59 1.56
CA ASN A 69 19.76 14.94 2.04
C ASN A 69 18.51 15.62 2.62
N ILE A 70 17.33 15.37 2.05
CA ILE A 70 16.06 15.86 2.58
C ILE A 70 15.79 15.23 3.95
N PHE A 71 15.91 13.90 4.09
CA PHE A 71 15.77 13.20 5.36
C PHE A 71 16.80 13.66 6.39
N LYS A 72 18.05 13.87 5.99
CA LYS A 72 19.10 14.40 6.88
C LYS A 72 18.75 15.78 7.41
N ASN A 73 18.36 16.70 6.53
CA ASN A 73 17.99 18.06 6.91
C ASN A 73 16.78 18.05 7.85
N TYR A 74 15.82 17.15 7.59
CA TYR A 74 14.66 16.92 8.43
C TYR A 74 15.04 16.44 9.84
N VAL A 75 15.84 15.39 9.93
CA VAL A 75 16.31 14.82 11.20
C VAL A 75 17.11 15.86 12.00
N GLN A 76 17.89 16.71 11.32
CA GLN A 76 18.59 17.84 11.96
C GLN A 76 17.64 18.92 12.49
N GLN A 77 16.57 19.25 11.76
CA GLN A 77 15.56 20.20 12.22
C GLN A 77 14.81 19.68 13.45
N LEU A 78 14.49 18.39 13.49
CA LEU A 78 13.89 17.73 14.67
C LEU A 78 14.75 17.89 15.93
N GLY A 79 16.08 17.77 15.80
CA GLY A 79 17.01 17.96 16.91
C GLY A 79 17.05 19.39 17.46
N MET A 80 16.71 20.40 16.66
CA MET A 80 16.76 21.81 17.06
C MET A 80 15.50 22.27 17.82
N GLU A 81 14.32 21.75 17.48
CA GLU A 81 13.03 22.20 18.03
C GLU A 81 12.47 21.19 19.05
N ARG A 82 13.17 21.05 20.18
CA ARG A 82 12.96 20.02 21.22
C ARG A 82 11.54 19.88 21.83
N ASN A 83 10.66 20.86 21.70
CA ASN A 83 9.52 20.99 22.64
C ASN A 83 8.11 20.93 22.04
N SER A 84 7.92 20.88 20.72
CA SER A 84 6.54 20.82 20.19
C SER A 84 6.43 20.46 18.71
N ILE A 85 7.47 19.88 18.09
CA ILE A 85 7.29 19.45 16.71
C ILE A 85 6.25 18.34 16.69
N ASP A 86 5.16 18.63 15.98
CA ASP A 86 4.17 17.66 15.58
C ASP A 86 4.82 16.71 14.56
N THR A 87 5.36 15.59 15.08
CA THR A 87 5.97 14.52 14.28
C THR A 87 5.03 14.05 13.17
N ASP A 88 3.72 14.09 13.38
CA ASP A 88 2.74 13.63 12.40
C ASP A 88 2.68 14.57 11.19
N SER A 89 2.68 15.89 11.43
CA SER A 89 2.72 16.89 10.35
C SER A 89 3.95 16.73 9.46
N LEU A 90 5.07 16.39 10.08
CA LEU A 90 6.37 16.26 9.46
C LEU A 90 6.53 14.92 8.71
N ILE A 91 6.11 13.81 9.31
CA ILE A 91 5.99 12.50 8.64
C ILE A 91 5.00 12.61 7.46
N SER A 92 3.94 13.41 7.58
CA SER A 92 3.01 13.64 6.47
C SER A 92 3.65 14.40 5.29
N SER A 93 4.70 15.19 5.55
CA SER A 93 5.46 15.88 4.51
C SER A 93 6.44 14.94 3.81
N LEU A 94 7.13 14.06 4.56
CA LEU A 94 8.06 13.07 4.02
C LEU A 94 7.35 11.93 3.30
N SER A 95 6.17 11.52 3.76
CA SER A 95 5.38 10.46 3.10
C SER A 95 4.83 10.87 1.73
N LYS A 96 4.89 12.16 1.37
CA LYS A 96 4.65 12.62 -0.01
C LYS A 96 5.81 12.30 -0.95
N GLN A 97 7.00 12.01 -0.41
CA GLN A 97 8.14 11.57 -1.20
C GLN A 97 8.06 10.06 -1.45
N THR A 98 8.33 9.64 -2.68
CA THR A 98 7.95 8.30 -3.15
C THR A 98 8.88 7.17 -2.70
N LEU A 99 10.07 7.47 -2.16
CA LEU A 99 11.06 6.44 -1.81
C LEU A 99 11.10 6.07 -0.33
N ILE A 100 10.70 6.99 0.55
CA ILE A 100 10.76 6.79 2.00
C ILE A 100 9.47 6.11 2.41
N HIS A 101 9.53 4.81 2.68
CA HIS A 101 8.35 4.04 3.05
C HIS A 101 8.05 4.15 4.55
N SER A 102 9.08 4.28 5.37
CA SER A 102 8.94 4.36 6.81
C SER A 102 10.16 5.02 7.42
N ILE A 103 9.91 5.73 8.51
CA ILE A 103 10.92 6.31 9.38
C ILE A 103 10.84 5.55 10.71
N PHE A 104 11.96 5.33 11.36
CA PHE A 104 12.01 4.77 12.70
C PHE A 104 13.09 5.46 13.51
N SER A 105 12.94 5.44 14.82
CA SER A 105 13.96 5.88 15.76
C SER A 105 14.35 4.72 16.66
N ILE A 106 15.65 4.57 16.92
CA ILE A 106 16.21 3.64 17.90
C ILE A 106 16.68 4.48 19.07
N ASP A 107 16.17 4.21 20.26
CA ASP A 107 16.63 4.90 21.47
C ASP A 107 17.89 4.25 22.06
N SER A 108 18.39 4.84 23.16
CA SER A 108 19.57 4.33 23.87
C SER A 108 19.39 2.93 24.48
N ARG A 109 18.15 2.44 24.60
CA ARG A 109 17.79 1.10 25.07
C ARG A 109 17.66 0.11 23.92
N SER A 110 17.95 0.53 22.68
CA SER A 110 17.70 -0.24 21.46
C SER A 110 16.22 -0.56 21.23
N GLU A 111 15.31 0.23 21.81
CA GLU A 111 13.88 0.13 21.53
C GLU A 111 13.58 0.86 20.22
N PHE A 112 12.93 0.14 19.31
CA PHE A 112 12.53 0.67 18.01
C PHE A 112 11.16 1.33 18.14
N THR A 113 11.10 2.61 17.77
CA THR A 113 9.84 3.32 17.58
C THR A 113 9.65 3.56 16.08
N PHE A 114 8.62 2.96 15.50
CA PHE A 114 8.29 3.11 14.10
C PHE A 114 7.36 4.31 13.90
N HIS A 115 7.83 5.25 13.08
CA HIS A 115 7.13 6.45 12.65
C HIS A 115 6.60 6.21 11.23
N CYS A 116 5.73 5.20 11.10
CA CYS A 116 5.26 4.75 9.80
C CYS A 116 4.10 5.59 9.27
N PRO A 117 4.00 5.73 7.93
CA PRO A 117 2.74 6.10 7.32
C PRO A 117 1.67 5.07 7.71
N LYS A 118 0.42 5.54 7.73
CA LYS A 118 -0.73 4.76 8.18
C LYS A 118 -0.86 3.44 7.39
N LEU A 119 -0.63 2.31 8.06
CA LEU A 119 -0.81 0.97 7.50
C LEU A 119 -2.26 0.77 7.02
N LEU A 120 -2.47 0.04 5.92
CA LEU A 120 -3.83 -0.33 5.48
C LEU A 120 -4.58 -1.16 6.52
N TYR A 121 -3.86 -2.02 7.21
CA TYR A 121 -4.38 -2.84 8.28
C TYR A 121 -3.29 -3.17 9.29
N LEU A 122 -3.73 -3.47 10.50
CA LEU A 122 -2.90 -3.96 11.59
C LEU A 122 -2.86 -5.49 11.55
N PRO A 123 -1.79 -6.11 12.07
CA PRO A 123 -1.76 -7.55 12.25
C PRO A 123 -2.94 -7.97 13.15
N ASP A 124 -3.50 -9.14 12.88
CA ASP A 124 -4.55 -9.71 13.73
C ASP A 124 -3.95 -9.97 15.12
N LYS A 125 -4.46 -9.26 16.12
CA LYS A 125 -4.08 -9.52 17.51
C LYS A 125 -4.87 -10.72 17.98
N GLU A 126 -4.22 -11.69 18.63
CA GLU A 126 -4.91 -12.73 19.38
C GLU A 126 -5.93 -12.04 20.29
N ASN A 127 -7.20 -12.47 20.19
CA ASN A 127 -8.37 -11.83 20.78
C ASN A 127 -8.04 -11.19 22.13
N GLN A 128 -7.68 -9.90 22.12
CA GLN A 128 -7.61 -9.15 23.35
C GLN A 128 -9.05 -9.07 23.79
N ASP A 129 -9.39 -9.85 24.81
CA ASP A 129 -10.70 -9.89 25.43
C ASP A 129 -11.15 -8.44 25.58
N PHE A 130 -12.08 -8.02 24.71
CA PHE A 130 -12.59 -6.66 24.71
C PHE A 130 -13.07 -6.43 26.12
N ILE A 131 -12.32 -5.60 26.86
CA ILE A 131 -12.52 -5.41 28.29
C ILE A 131 -13.98 -4.99 28.41
N ASN A 132 -14.79 -5.94 28.90
CA ASN A 132 -16.20 -5.74 29.15
C ASN A 132 -16.27 -4.62 30.16
N SER A 133 -16.39 -3.37 29.68
CA SER A 133 -16.55 -2.22 30.55
C SER A 133 -17.85 -2.48 31.28
N LYS A 134 -17.74 -2.92 32.54
CA LYS A 134 -18.85 -3.27 33.43
C LYS A 134 -19.62 -2.00 33.81
N ASN A 135 -20.30 -1.40 32.83
CA ASN A 135 -21.24 -0.33 33.10
C ASN A 135 -22.62 -0.99 33.23
N SER A 136 -23.00 -1.31 34.48
CA SER A 136 -24.11 -2.22 34.81
C SER A 136 -25.50 -1.72 34.38
N LEU A 137 -25.68 -0.41 34.25
CA LEU A 137 -26.97 0.17 33.84
C LEU A 137 -27.16 0.15 32.32
N ILE A 138 -26.13 0.50 31.55
CA ILE A 138 -26.20 0.48 30.08
C ILE A 138 -26.25 -0.95 29.57
N SER A 139 -25.49 -1.86 30.17
CA SER A 139 -25.57 -3.28 29.82
C SER A 139 -26.97 -3.83 30.04
N ARG A 140 -27.67 -3.42 31.11
CA ARG A 140 -29.07 -3.79 31.35
C ARG A 140 -30.01 -3.25 30.28
N LEU A 141 -29.89 -1.98 29.89
CA LEU A 141 -30.72 -1.39 28.82
C LEU A 141 -30.49 -2.08 27.47
N ILE A 142 -29.22 -2.30 27.10
CA ILE A 142 -28.85 -3.02 25.88
C ILE A 142 -29.39 -4.46 25.92
N ASN A 143 -29.30 -5.15 27.06
CA ASN A 143 -29.85 -6.50 27.21
C ASN A 143 -31.37 -6.53 27.07
N ILE A 144 -32.09 -5.53 27.61
CA ILE A 144 -33.54 -5.39 27.42
C ILE A 144 -33.87 -5.19 25.94
N ALA A 145 -33.18 -4.27 25.28
CA ALA A 145 -33.37 -4.01 23.85
C ALA A 145 -33.06 -5.26 23.00
N HIS A 146 -31.96 -5.95 23.27
CA HIS A 146 -31.59 -7.21 22.61
C HIS A 146 -32.62 -8.31 22.86
N HIS A 147 -33.11 -8.47 24.08
CA HIS A 147 -34.15 -9.45 24.37
C HIS A 147 -35.44 -9.12 23.58
N LEU A 148 -35.84 -7.84 23.52
CA LEU A 148 -36.98 -7.42 22.71
C LEU A 148 -36.76 -7.68 21.20
N GLU A 149 -35.55 -7.41 20.70
CA GLU A 149 -35.18 -7.60 19.29
C GLU A 149 -35.11 -9.08 18.88
N TYR A 150 -34.33 -9.88 19.60
CA TYR A 150 -33.97 -11.23 19.19
C TYR A 150 -34.93 -12.29 19.72
N VAL A 151 -35.40 -12.15 20.96
CA VAL A 151 -36.29 -13.14 21.59
C VAL A 151 -37.75 -12.85 21.27
N LYS A 152 -38.19 -11.61 21.50
CA LYS A 152 -39.61 -11.23 21.32
C LYS A 152 -39.95 -10.72 19.92
N LYS A 153 -38.94 -10.45 19.07
CA LYS A 153 -39.08 -9.84 17.73
C LYS A 153 -39.96 -8.57 17.75
N ASN A 154 -39.97 -7.84 18.87
CA ASN A 154 -40.75 -6.62 19.03
C ASN A 154 -39.86 -5.40 18.76
N TYR A 155 -39.63 -5.14 17.48
CA TYR A 155 -38.70 -4.09 17.04
C TYR A 155 -39.16 -2.70 17.45
N LYS A 156 -40.48 -2.43 17.48
CA LYS A 156 -41.02 -1.13 17.91
C LYS A 156 -40.67 -0.84 19.38
N LYS A 157 -40.93 -1.78 20.30
CA LYS A 157 -40.59 -1.60 21.72
C LYS A 157 -39.08 -1.54 21.94
N ALA A 158 -38.29 -2.36 21.22
CA ALA A 158 -36.83 -2.28 21.30
C ALA A 158 -36.32 -0.89 20.89
N LEU A 159 -36.90 -0.31 19.84
CA LEU A 159 -36.56 1.01 19.33
C LEU A 159 -36.95 2.11 20.33
N GLU A 160 -38.14 2.04 20.95
CA GLU A 160 -38.57 2.98 22.01
C GLU A 160 -37.60 2.98 23.19
N VAL A 161 -37.13 1.80 23.62
CA VAL A 161 -36.13 1.64 24.69
C VAL A 161 -34.81 2.31 24.30
N CYS A 162 -34.29 2.03 23.10
CA CYS A 162 -33.03 2.63 22.63
C CYS A 162 -33.12 4.15 22.46
N GLN A 163 -34.25 4.67 21.95
CA GLN A 163 -34.46 6.11 21.79
C GLN A 163 -34.55 6.83 23.14
N SER A 164 -35.22 6.22 24.12
CA SER A 164 -35.30 6.74 25.49
C SER A 164 -33.93 6.72 26.19
N ALA A 165 -33.08 5.74 25.86
CA ALA A 165 -31.70 5.72 26.33
C ALA A 165 -30.85 6.81 25.67
N LEU A 166 -31.08 7.11 24.39
CA LEU A 166 -30.30 8.08 23.64
C LEU A 166 -30.43 9.53 24.15
N SER A 167 -31.56 9.87 24.78
CA SER A 167 -31.78 11.20 25.39
C SER A 167 -30.96 11.43 26.67
N GLN A 168 -30.35 10.38 27.23
CA GLN A 168 -29.53 10.49 28.43
C GLN A 168 -28.12 10.99 28.11
N ASN A 169 -27.45 11.57 29.11
CA ASN A 169 -26.10 12.08 28.95
C ASN A 169 -25.03 10.99 29.01
N TYR A 170 -25.04 10.07 28.03
CA TYR A 170 -24.01 9.06 27.89
C TYR A 170 -22.80 9.56 27.09
N ASN A 171 -21.67 8.87 27.28
CA ASN A 171 -20.46 9.09 26.49
C ASN A 171 -20.65 8.73 25.00
N ALA A 172 -19.71 9.14 24.16
CA ALA A 172 -19.81 8.98 22.71
C ALA A 172 -19.88 7.52 22.26
N ASN A 173 -19.15 6.60 22.91
CA ASN A 173 -19.14 5.16 22.59
C ASN A 173 -20.49 4.49 22.84
N ILE A 174 -21.18 4.86 23.91
CA ILE A 174 -22.52 4.35 24.19
C ILE A 174 -23.52 4.92 23.18
N LYS A 175 -23.44 6.24 22.91
CA LYS A 175 -24.32 6.89 21.94
C LYS A 175 -24.15 6.29 20.54
N SER A 176 -22.93 6.02 20.09
CA SER A 176 -22.68 5.38 18.78
C SER A 176 -23.26 3.97 18.72
N THR A 177 -23.12 3.18 19.79
CA THR A 177 -23.73 1.85 19.90
C THR A 177 -25.27 1.91 19.82
N LEU A 178 -25.88 2.87 20.53
CA LEU A 178 -27.33 3.09 20.50
C LEU A 178 -27.79 3.54 19.10
N TRP A 179 -27.09 4.46 18.45
CA TRP A 179 -27.39 4.87 17.07
C TRP A 179 -27.32 3.71 16.07
N ASN A 180 -26.28 2.89 16.15
CA ASN A 180 -26.16 1.69 15.31
C ASN A 180 -27.32 0.72 15.54
N THR A 181 -27.69 0.51 16.81
CA THR A 181 -28.81 -0.36 17.20
C THR A 181 -30.15 0.18 16.70
N ILE A 182 -30.39 1.49 16.84
CA ILE A 182 -31.60 2.16 16.34
C ILE A 182 -31.71 2.00 14.82
N ALA A 183 -30.64 2.25 14.07
CA ALA A 183 -30.66 2.13 12.62
C ALA A 183 -30.97 0.69 12.18
N ARG A 184 -30.33 -0.30 12.82
CA ARG A 184 -30.60 -1.73 12.59
C ARG A 184 -32.06 -2.10 12.90
N LEU A 185 -32.60 -1.63 14.03
CA LEU A 185 -33.99 -1.87 14.41
C LEU A 185 -34.99 -1.20 13.46
N GLN A 186 -34.70 0.00 12.98
CA GLN A 186 -35.51 0.70 11.96
C GLN A 186 -35.55 -0.10 10.65
N ARG A 187 -34.40 -0.62 10.19
CA ARG A 187 -34.33 -1.51 9.04
C ARG A 187 -35.22 -2.75 9.23
N LYS A 188 -35.08 -3.44 10.36
CA LYS A 188 -35.90 -4.62 10.70
C LYS A 188 -37.39 -4.32 10.85
N ASN A 189 -37.74 -3.10 11.24
CA ASN A 189 -39.11 -2.62 11.36
C ASN A 189 -39.67 -2.03 10.05
N ALA A 190 -39.06 -2.34 8.90
CA ALA A 190 -39.45 -1.87 7.58
C ALA A 190 -39.52 -0.33 7.46
N GLN A 191 -38.62 0.39 8.13
CA GLN A 191 -38.48 1.85 8.05
C GLN A 191 -37.12 2.22 7.42
N PRO A 192 -36.88 1.88 6.14
CA PRO A 192 -35.57 2.06 5.51
C PRO A 192 -35.14 3.54 5.47
N ASP A 193 -36.05 4.48 5.20
CA ASP A 193 -35.71 5.91 5.14
C ASP A 193 -35.18 6.43 6.47
N LYS A 194 -35.79 6.01 7.59
CA LYS A 194 -35.32 6.37 8.93
C LYS A 194 -34.00 5.70 9.25
N ALA A 195 -33.83 4.43 8.86
CA ALA A 195 -32.57 3.71 9.03
C ALA A 195 -31.42 4.42 8.30
N ILE A 196 -31.66 4.86 7.05
CA ILE A 196 -30.72 5.64 6.24
C ILE A 196 -30.32 6.92 6.98
N LEU A 197 -31.29 7.70 7.46
CA LEU A 197 -31.02 8.93 8.23
C LEU A 197 -30.21 8.65 9.51
N SER A 198 -30.53 7.57 10.23
CA SER A 198 -29.81 7.18 11.44
C SER A 198 -28.36 6.77 11.15
N TYR A 199 -28.10 6.02 10.08
CA TYR A 199 -26.74 5.65 9.69
C TYR A 199 -25.92 6.85 9.21
N HIS A 200 -26.50 7.78 8.45
CA HIS A 200 -25.83 9.04 8.11
C HIS A 200 -25.44 9.84 9.35
N ASN A 201 -26.33 9.93 10.35
CA ASN A 201 -26.02 10.57 11.63
C ASN A 201 -24.91 9.83 12.40
N LEU A 202 -24.90 8.51 12.36
CA LEU A 202 -23.87 7.68 12.99
C LEU A 202 -22.50 7.93 12.35
N ILE A 203 -22.40 7.92 11.02
CA ILE A 203 -21.15 8.20 10.29
C ILE A 203 -20.65 9.61 10.62
N LYS A 204 -21.53 10.61 10.50
CA LYS A 204 -21.15 12.02 10.70
C LYS A 204 -20.64 12.30 12.11
N LYS A 205 -21.27 11.74 13.14
CA LYS A 205 -20.96 12.07 14.54
C LYS A 205 -19.97 11.11 15.20
N TYR A 206 -19.94 9.85 14.75
CA TYR A 206 -19.28 8.77 15.45
C TYR A 206 -18.53 7.81 14.51
N GLY A 207 -18.34 8.16 13.23
CA GLY A 207 -17.73 7.29 12.23
C GLY A 207 -16.33 6.80 12.61
N ASN A 208 -15.56 7.59 13.34
CA ASN A 208 -14.20 7.24 13.77
C ASN A 208 -14.15 6.38 15.05
N LEU A 209 -15.29 6.15 15.71
CA LEU A 209 -15.34 5.30 16.89
C LEU A 209 -15.43 3.84 16.49
N ASN A 210 -14.83 2.97 17.31
CA ASN A 210 -14.88 1.53 17.11
C ASN A 210 -16.01 0.92 17.95
N GLY A 211 -16.74 -0.02 17.35
CA GLY A 211 -17.77 -0.80 18.00
C GLY A 211 -17.24 -2.11 18.60
N PRO A 212 -18.15 -2.99 19.04
CA PRO A 212 -17.79 -4.34 19.48
C PRO A 212 -17.00 -5.08 18.39
N GLY A 213 -15.92 -5.75 18.78
CA GLY A 213 -15.01 -6.41 17.84
C GLY A 213 -14.02 -5.48 17.15
N GLY A 214 -13.95 -4.20 17.52
CA GLY A 214 -12.93 -3.26 17.02
C GLY A 214 -13.23 -2.65 15.64
N ILE A 215 -14.34 -3.04 15.02
CA ILE A 215 -14.76 -2.51 13.72
C ILE A 215 -15.25 -1.07 13.89
N SER A 216 -14.78 -0.16 13.04
CA SER A 216 -15.28 1.21 13.00
C SER A 216 -16.79 1.28 12.71
N PHE A 217 -17.53 2.10 13.46
CA PHE A 217 -18.93 2.38 13.18
C PHE A 217 -19.13 3.03 11.80
N GLY A 218 -18.16 3.82 11.33
CA GLY A 218 -18.17 4.40 10.00
C GLY A 218 -18.22 3.32 8.92
N LEU A 219 -17.28 2.37 8.96
CA LEU A 219 -17.21 1.28 7.97
C LEU A 219 -18.48 0.41 7.98
N ALA A 220 -18.91 -0.03 9.17
CA ALA A 220 -20.11 -0.85 9.30
C ALA A 220 -21.36 -0.12 8.78
N ALA A 221 -21.49 1.18 9.08
CA ALA A 221 -22.61 1.99 8.62
C ALA A 221 -22.63 2.21 7.11
N HIS A 222 -21.47 2.43 6.46
CA HIS A 222 -21.41 2.53 4.99
C HIS A 222 -21.86 1.23 4.34
N PHE A 223 -21.43 0.08 4.85
CA PHE A 223 -21.83 -1.21 4.33
C PHE A 223 -23.35 -1.44 4.43
N GLU A 224 -23.94 -1.10 5.58
CA GLU A 224 -25.39 -1.17 5.82
C GLU A 224 -26.17 -0.16 4.95
N LEU A 225 -25.65 1.06 4.76
CA LEU A 225 -26.26 2.08 3.90
C LEU A 225 -26.32 1.63 2.44
N GLY A 226 -25.23 1.06 1.91
CA GLY A 226 -25.22 0.54 0.54
C GLY A 226 -26.31 -0.52 0.34
N SER A 227 -26.46 -1.44 1.30
CA SER A 227 -27.52 -2.46 1.29
C SER A 227 -28.93 -1.86 1.38
N LEU A 228 -29.12 -0.83 2.19
CA LEU A 228 -30.39 -0.11 2.31
C LEU A 228 -30.77 0.62 1.01
N TYR A 229 -29.83 1.29 0.35
CA TYR A 229 -30.07 1.95 -0.93
C TYR A 229 -30.45 0.97 -2.04
N ILE A 230 -29.84 -0.22 -2.06
CA ILE A 230 -30.28 -1.32 -2.94
C ILE A 230 -31.72 -1.71 -2.64
N THR A 231 -32.08 -1.83 -1.35
CA THR A 231 -33.43 -2.23 -0.92
C THR A 231 -34.50 -1.23 -1.38
N VAL A 232 -34.20 0.07 -1.35
CA VAL A 232 -35.09 1.14 -1.86
C VAL A 232 -34.94 1.40 -3.36
N LYS A 233 -34.20 0.55 -4.08
CA LYS A 233 -33.95 0.61 -5.53
C LYS A 233 -33.20 1.87 -6.01
N ASP A 234 -32.49 2.55 -5.12
CA ASP A 234 -31.60 3.67 -5.48
C ASP A 234 -30.17 3.12 -5.70
N THR A 235 -29.98 2.44 -6.83
CA THR A 235 -28.72 1.74 -7.14
C THR A 235 -27.56 2.69 -7.37
N LEU A 236 -27.81 3.92 -7.83
CA LEU A 236 -26.76 4.92 -8.03
C LEU A 236 -26.18 5.37 -6.69
N LYS A 237 -27.04 5.73 -5.71
CA LYS A 237 -26.55 6.04 -4.36
C LYS A 237 -25.87 4.86 -3.69
N ALA A 238 -26.34 3.63 -3.94
CA ALA A 238 -25.65 2.44 -3.42
C ALA A 238 -24.22 2.34 -3.95
N VAL A 239 -23.99 2.58 -5.25
CA VAL A 239 -22.64 2.63 -5.84
C VAL A 239 -21.79 3.72 -5.20
N GLU A 240 -22.34 4.92 -5.03
CA GLU A 240 -21.62 6.04 -4.40
C GLU A 240 -21.18 5.71 -2.97
N ILE A 241 -22.08 5.15 -2.16
CA ILE A 241 -21.77 4.74 -0.78
C ILE A 241 -20.70 3.65 -0.73
N TYR A 242 -20.78 2.64 -1.61
CA TYR A 242 -19.76 1.58 -1.64
C TYR A 242 -18.43 2.08 -2.20
N LEU A 243 -18.42 3.00 -3.16
CA LEU A 243 -17.18 3.63 -3.64
C LEU A 243 -16.53 4.47 -2.55
N ASP A 244 -17.29 5.25 -1.80
CA ASP A 244 -16.79 6.01 -0.65
C ASP A 244 -16.24 5.07 0.43
N ALA A 245 -16.94 3.97 0.72
CA ALA A 245 -16.43 2.93 1.61
C ALA A 245 -15.11 2.33 1.11
N TYR A 246 -15.02 2.00 -0.18
CA TYR A 246 -13.82 1.44 -0.78
C TYR A 246 -12.65 2.43 -0.74
N HIS A 247 -12.89 3.68 -1.11
CA HIS A 247 -11.91 4.77 -1.02
C HIS A 247 -11.38 4.91 0.41
N ASN A 248 -12.27 4.93 1.41
CA ASN A 248 -11.89 5.04 2.81
C ASN A 248 -11.09 3.82 3.32
N ILE A 249 -11.34 2.61 2.80
CA ILE A 249 -10.48 1.43 3.03
C ILE A 249 -9.09 1.64 2.42
N VAL A 250 -8.99 2.15 1.19
CA VAL A 250 -7.72 2.41 0.49
C VAL A 250 -6.91 3.52 1.16
N GLU A 251 -7.58 4.53 1.70
CA GLU A 251 -6.97 5.62 2.47
C GLU A 251 -6.72 5.27 3.95
N SER A 252 -6.92 3.99 4.30
CA SER A 252 -6.72 3.48 5.65
C SER A 252 -7.48 4.31 6.69
N THR A 253 -8.63 4.94 6.39
CA THR A 253 -9.25 5.90 7.32
C THR A 253 -9.62 5.23 8.66
N TRP A 254 -9.97 3.95 8.59
CA TRP A 254 -10.29 3.09 9.72
C TRP A 254 -9.11 2.19 10.10
N ASN A 255 -8.85 2.05 11.40
CA ASN A 255 -7.82 1.15 11.92
C ASN A 255 -8.38 -0.29 11.96
N LEU A 256 -8.23 -1.01 10.85
CA LEU A 256 -8.75 -2.37 10.69
C LEU A 256 -7.66 -3.40 10.99
N GLN A 257 -8.04 -4.55 11.54
CA GLN A 257 -7.17 -5.73 11.58
C GLN A 257 -7.15 -6.41 10.19
N LYS A 258 -6.12 -7.23 9.90
CA LYS A 258 -5.94 -7.89 8.59
C LYS A 258 -7.18 -8.68 8.17
N SER A 259 -7.73 -9.50 9.06
CA SER A 259 -8.96 -10.28 8.82
C SER A 259 -10.17 -9.39 8.50
N GLN A 260 -10.35 -8.31 9.26
CA GLN A 260 -11.44 -7.34 9.07
C GLN A 260 -11.31 -6.59 7.75
N PHE A 261 -10.10 -6.11 7.44
CA PHE A 261 -9.76 -5.46 6.19
C PHE A 261 -10.11 -6.35 5.00
N GLN A 262 -9.63 -7.60 5.01
CA GLN A 262 -9.91 -8.57 3.93
C GLN A 262 -11.41 -8.83 3.77
N PHE A 263 -12.13 -9.01 4.87
CA PHE A 263 -13.57 -9.24 4.85
C PHE A 263 -14.33 -8.07 4.22
N PHE A 264 -14.09 -6.84 4.70
CA PHE A 264 -14.82 -5.67 4.21
C PHE A 264 -14.39 -5.29 2.80
N LEU A 265 -13.11 -5.37 2.48
CA LEU A 265 -12.60 -5.12 1.14
C LEU A 265 -13.29 -6.04 0.12
N LYS A 266 -13.34 -7.34 0.41
CA LYS A 266 -14.03 -8.31 -0.44
C LYS A 266 -15.52 -7.99 -0.56
N SER A 267 -16.20 -7.77 0.56
CA SER A 267 -17.65 -7.53 0.60
C SER A 267 -18.06 -6.26 -0.17
N VAL A 268 -17.28 -5.18 -0.04
CA VAL A 268 -17.51 -3.92 -0.76
C VAL A 268 -17.19 -4.10 -2.25
N SER A 269 -16.06 -4.74 -2.59
CA SER A 269 -15.68 -5.02 -3.98
C SER A 269 -16.72 -5.87 -4.70
N ASP A 270 -17.20 -6.95 -4.08
CA ASP A 270 -18.22 -7.83 -4.65
C ASP A 270 -19.54 -7.07 -4.87
N SER A 271 -19.93 -6.21 -3.91
CA SER A 271 -21.12 -5.36 -4.04
C SER A 271 -21.00 -4.35 -5.19
N LEU A 272 -19.84 -3.70 -5.35
CA LEU A 272 -19.56 -2.79 -6.45
C LEU A 272 -19.59 -3.50 -7.81
N ASN A 273 -18.92 -4.64 -7.93
CA ASN A 273 -18.93 -5.42 -9.17
C ASN A 273 -20.36 -5.81 -9.57
N ASN A 274 -21.15 -6.30 -8.61
CA ASN A 274 -22.55 -6.65 -8.86
C ASN A 274 -23.36 -5.42 -9.31
N LEU A 275 -23.27 -4.29 -8.61
CA LEU A 275 -24.00 -3.07 -8.99
C LEU A 275 -23.60 -2.52 -10.36
N ILE A 276 -22.30 -2.42 -10.64
CA ILE A 276 -21.78 -1.93 -11.92
C ILE A 276 -22.26 -2.82 -13.07
N THR A 277 -22.38 -4.14 -12.86
CA THR A 277 -22.92 -5.03 -13.91
C THR A 277 -24.41 -4.83 -14.16
N VAL A 278 -25.20 -4.53 -13.13
CA VAL A 278 -26.64 -4.27 -13.26
C VAL A 278 -26.91 -2.95 -13.96
N ILE A 279 -26.11 -1.90 -13.68
CA ILE A 279 -26.43 -0.54 -14.12
C ILE A 279 -26.14 -0.34 -15.61
N LYS A 280 -25.35 -1.21 -16.30
CA LYS A 280 -24.66 -1.13 -17.63
C LYS A 280 -25.21 -0.25 -18.79
N LYS A 281 -26.43 0.29 -18.70
CA LYS A 281 -27.11 1.11 -19.71
C LYS A 281 -26.97 2.64 -19.52
N ASP A 282 -26.40 3.11 -18.41
CA ASP A 282 -26.23 4.53 -18.08
C ASP A 282 -24.80 5.04 -18.39
N GLN A 283 -24.67 6.23 -18.97
CA GLN A 283 -23.36 6.86 -19.27
C GLN A 283 -22.54 7.14 -18.01
N ASN A 284 -23.18 7.37 -16.86
CA ASN A 284 -22.49 7.63 -15.58
C ASN A 284 -21.62 6.46 -15.09
N ILE A 285 -21.85 5.24 -15.60
CA ILE A 285 -21.15 4.02 -15.18
C ILE A 285 -19.69 4.03 -15.58
N ILE A 286 -19.36 4.63 -16.73
CA ILE A 286 -17.99 4.68 -17.23
C ILE A 286 -17.11 5.36 -16.18
N ASN A 287 -17.61 6.45 -15.58
CA ASN A 287 -16.91 7.20 -14.53
C ASN A 287 -16.75 6.37 -13.25
N TYR A 288 -17.81 5.71 -12.77
CA TYR A 288 -17.72 4.89 -11.55
C TYR A 288 -16.77 3.71 -11.72
N LYS A 289 -16.78 3.05 -12.88
CA LYS A 289 -15.86 1.94 -13.17
C LYS A 289 -14.41 2.42 -13.22
N SER A 290 -14.12 3.55 -13.90
CA SER A 290 -12.75 4.07 -13.94
C SER A 290 -12.23 4.48 -12.56
N VAL A 291 -13.09 5.08 -11.72
CA VAL A 291 -12.74 5.41 -10.33
C VAL A 291 -12.45 4.14 -9.54
N PHE A 292 -13.30 3.11 -9.66
CA PHE A 292 -13.09 1.85 -8.97
C PHE A 292 -11.80 1.14 -9.41
N ASP A 293 -11.53 1.08 -10.72
CA ASP A 293 -10.32 0.48 -11.27
C ASP A 293 -9.05 1.24 -10.81
N SER A 294 -9.12 2.57 -10.74
CA SER A 294 -8.03 3.40 -10.18
C SER A 294 -7.76 3.07 -8.70
N LEU A 295 -8.81 2.97 -7.89
CA LEU A 295 -8.70 2.61 -6.46
C LEU A 295 -8.14 1.20 -6.27
N ARG A 296 -8.49 0.24 -7.14
CA ARG A 296 -7.92 -1.12 -7.10
C ARG A 296 -6.42 -1.13 -7.36
N SER A 297 -5.96 -0.33 -8.32
CA SER A 297 -4.53 -0.18 -8.61
C SER A 297 -3.78 0.43 -7.43
N GLN A 298 -4.32 1.48 -6.81
CA GLN A 298 -3.76 2.09 -5.60
C GLN A 298 -3.70 1.10 -4.43
N LEU A 299 -4.79 0.34 -4.23
CA LEU A 299 -4.86 -0.68 -3.19
C LEU A 299 -3.77 -1.74 -3.34
N LYS A 300 -3.50 -2.21 -4.57
CA LYS A 300 -2.45 -3.21 -4.82
C LYS A 300 -1.09 -2.70 -4.33
N LEU A 301 -0.74 -1.47 -4.70
CA LEU A 301 0.52 -0.83 -4.29
C LEU A 301 0.58 -0.65 -2.77
N LYS A 302 -0.46 -0.08 -2.16
CA LYS A 302 -0.53 0.13 -0.70
C LYS A 302 -0.54 -1.19 0.08
N SER A 303 -1.12 -2.25 -0.47
CA SER A 303 -1.15 -3.59 0.16
C SER A 303 0.22 -4.24 0.14
N GLN A 304 0.92 -4.18 -1.00
CA GLN A 304 2.31 -4.65 -1.08
C GLN A 304 3.16 -3.88 -0.07
N MET A 305 3.02 -2.54 -0.04
CA MET A 305 3.71 -1.70 0.94
C MET A 305 3.44 -2.11 2.38
N THR A 306 2.17 -2.29 2.74
CA THR A 306 1.77 -2.68 4.10
C THR A 306 2.41 -4.00 4.50
N GLU A 307 2.44 -5.01 3.63
CA GLU A 307 3.09 -6.30 3.93
C GLU A 307 4.59 -6.13 4.16
N TYR A 308 5.30 -5.34 3.34
CA TYR A 308 6.72 -5.05 3.56
C TYR A 308 6.97 -4.34 4.89
N LEU A 309 6.14 -3.35 5.23
CA LEU A 309 6.25 -2.61 6.48
C LEU A 309 6.03 -3.55 7.69
N LEU A 310 5.04 -4.44 7.62
CA LEU A 310 4.76 -5.41 8.66
C LEU A 310 5.92 -6.41 8.84
N LEU A 311 6.46 -6.95 7.75
CA LEU A 311 7.62 -7.84 7.80
C LEU A 311 8.84 -7.18 8.43
N PHE A 312 9.07 -5.90 8.10
CA PHE A 312 10.15 -5.12 8.70
C PHE A 312 9.87 -4.81 10.18
N HIS A 313 8.65 -4.52 10.57
CA HIS A 313 8.29 -4.32 11.98
C HIS A 313 8.52 -5.57 12.82
N GLU A 314 8.19 -6.74 12.28
CA GLU A 314 8.30 -8.02 12.99
C GLU A 314 9.76 -8.47 13.14
N ASN A 315 10.58 -8.31 12.10
CA ASN A 315 11.92 -8.93 12.04
C ASN A 315 13.07 -7.92 11.90
N GLY A 316 12.78 -6.72 11.41
CA GLY A 316 13.79 -5.73 11.01
C GLY A 316 14.62 -5.22 12.18
N ALA A 317 14.01 -5.02 13.35
CA ALA A 317 14.71 -4.58 14.56
C ALA A 317 15.82 -5.56 14.98
N GLU A 318 15.50 -6.86 15.04
CA GLU A 318 16.45 -7.90 15.43
C GLU A 318 17.57 -8.03 14.39
N ILE A 319 17.21 -8.13 13.10
CA ILE A 319 18.18 -8.28 12.01
C ILE A 319 19.10 -7.07 11.91
N LEU A 320 18.57 -5.85 12.09
CA LEU A 320 19.37 -4.63 12.09
C LEU A 320 20.35 -4.59 13.27
N ALA A 321 19.88 -4.95 14.47
CA ALA A 321 20.73 -5.02 15.67
C ALA A 321 21.86 -6.06 15.52
N GLN A 322 21.57 -7.22 14.91
CA GLN A 322 22.58 -8.23 14.58
C GLN A 322 23.60 -7.71 13.56
N LYS A 323 23.15 -6.96 12.54
CA LYS A 323 24.02 -6.45 11.46
C LYS A 323 24.96 -5.35 11.94
N ILE A 324 24.49 -4.44 12.78
CA ILE A 324 25.29 -3.34 13.32
C ILE A 324 26.19 -3.86 14.45
N GLY A 325 25.71 -4.83 15.23
CA GLY A 325 26.29 -5.24 16.50
C GLY A 325 25.83 -4.32 17.62
N LYS A 326 25.34 -4.89 18.73
CA LYS A 326 24.73 -4.13 19.85
C LYS A 326 25.64 -2.99 20.36
N ASP A 327 26.95 -3.22 20.42
CA ASP A 327 27.93 -2.26 20.94
C ASP A 327 28.33 -1.14 19.95
N ASN A 328 27.90 -1.24 18.70
CA ASN A 328 28.27 -0.30 17.64
C ASN A 328 27.13 0.67 17.27
N LEU A 329 25.90 0.45 17.72
CA LEU A 329 24.78 1.37 17.48
C LEU A 329 25.17 2.79 17.93
N ASN A 330 25.71 2.92 19.14
CA ASN A 330 26.10 4.22 19.71
C ASN A 330 27.38 4.82 19.08
N LYS A 331 28.00 4.16 18.10
CA LYS A 331 29.22 4.61 17.41
C LYS A 331 28.97 5.06 15.97
N ILE A 332 27.73 5.06 15.50
CA ILE A 332 27.38 5.50 14.15
C ILE A 332 27.44 7.04 14.12
N ASN A 333 28.64 7.60 14.01
CA ASN A 333 28.83 9.06 13.92
C ASN A 333 28.76 9.57 12.47
N LYS A 334 28.60 8.66 11.49
CA LYS A 334 28.50 9.00 10.06
C LYS A 334 27.23 8.39 9.48
N PRO A 335 26.55 9.09 8.55
CA PRO A 335 25.45 8.51 7.79
C PRO A 335 25.90 7.18 7.19
N SER A 336 25.17 6.11 7.50
CA SER A 336 25.51 4.77 7.03
C SER A 336 24.35 4.19 6.24
N GLN A 337 24.70 3.54 5.13
CA GLN A 337 23.76 2.87 4.26
C GLN A 337 23.93 1.38 4.46
N LEU A 338 22.85 0.68 4.75
CA LEU A 338 22.83 -0.76 4.98
C LEU A 338 21.80 -1.41 4.07
N PHE A 339 22.15 -2.58 3.55
CA PHE A 339 21.18 -3.47 2.91
C PHE A 339 20.82 -4.56 3.90
N LEU A 340 19.53 -4.71 4.18
CA LEU A 340 18.98 -5.85 4.91
C LEU A 340 18.18 -6.74 3.98
N GLU A 341 18.22 -8.03 4.25
CA GLU A 341 17.41 -9.03 3.57
C GLU A 341 16.53 -9.70 4.60
N ILE A 342 15.21 -9.62 4.42
CA ILE A 342 14.20 -10.19 5.32
C ILE A 342 13.22 -11.01 4.47
N LEU A 343 13.26 -12.34 4.62
CA LEU A 343 12.40 -13.27 3.87
C LEU A 343 12.40 -12.98 2.37
N ASP A 344 13.59 -12.96 1.75
CA ASP A 344 13.83 -12.68 0.32
C ASP A 344 13.57 -11.24 -0.14
N ASN A 345 13.17 -10.34 0.76
CA ASN A 345 12.94 -8.93 0.45
C ASN A 345 14.16 -8.08 0.85
N LYS A 346 14.59 -7.20 -0.06
CA LYS A 346 15.74 -6.32 0.15
C LYS A 346 15.30 -4.93 0.58
N TYR A 347 15.78 -4.51 1.74
CA TYR A 347 15.55 -3.22 2.34
C TYR A 347 16.82 -2.40 2.27
N LEU A 348 16.69 -1.19 1.76
CA LEU A 348 17.72 -0.18 1.80
C LEU A 348 17.48 0.70 3.03
N ILE A 349 18.39 0.70 3.99
CA ILE A 349 18.28 1.47 5.23
C ILE A 349 19.33 2.56 5.23
N ASN A 350 18.90 3.80 5.46
CA ASN A 350 19.80 4.91 5.76
C ASN A 350 19.69 5.23 7.25
N LEU A 351 20.81 5.18 7.97
CA LEU A 351 20.89 5.54 9.38
C LEU A 351 21.61 6.87 9.53
N ILE A 352 21.01 7.76 10.33
CA ILE A 352 21.51 9.09 10.65
C ILE A 352 21.51 9.25 12.16
N SER A 353 22.67 9.53 12.73
CA SER A 353 22.80 9.95 14.12
C SER A 353 22.71 11.48 14.21
N ILE A 354 21.97 11.97 15.21
CA ILE A 354 21.95 13.39 15.57
C ILE A 354 22.97 13.59 16.68
N GLU A 355 24.04 14.35 16.41
CA GLU A 355 24.89 14.87 17.49
C GLU A 355 24.16 16.05 18.15
N GLU A 356 23.74 15.90 19.40
CA GLU A 356 23.12 16.99 20.14
C GLU A 356 24.16 18.08 20.47
N PRO A 357 23.84 19.38 20.28
CA PRO A 357 24.80 20.47 20.46
C PRO A 357 25.18 20.78 21.92
N HIS A 358 24.64 20.06 22.92
CA HIS A 358 24.93 20.24 24.33
C HIS A 358 25.04 18.89 25.06
N ASP A 359 25.91 18.79 26.06
CA ASP A 359 26.42 17.63 26.85
C ASP A 359 25.43 16.53 27.31
N ILE A 360 24.16 16.62 26.96
CA ILE A 360 23.19 15.54 27.07
C ILE A 360 23.33 14.72 25.79
N LYS A 361 23.91 13.53 25.85
CA LYS A 361 23.86 12.60 24.72
C LYS A 361 22.46 12.00 24.65
N SER A 362 21.57 12.52 23.80
CA SER A 362 20.45 11.69 23.35
C SER A 362 20.96 10.75 22.25
N ASP A 363 21.18 9.48 22.61
CA ASP A 363 21.60 8.43 21.68
C ASP A 363 20.38 7.95 20.87
N VAL A 364 19.73 8.86 20.12
CA VAL A 364 18.61 8.50 19.24
C VAL A 364 19.10 8.44 17.80
N ILE A 365 19.07 7.24 17.22
CA ILE A 365 19.43 7.00 15.82
C ILE A 365 18.14 7.01 15.01
N TRP A 366 18.09 7.86 13.98
CA TRP A 366 16.99 7.89 13.04
C TRP A 366 17.34 7.05 11.83
N GLY A 367 16.41 6.18 11.44
CA GLY A 367 16.51 5.37 10.25
C GLY A 367 15.35 5.64 9.31
N GLU A 368 15.63 5.61 8.02
CA GLU A 368 14.60 5.45 6.99
C GLU A 368 14.87 4.16 6.23
N TYR A 369 13.83 3.57 5.65
CA TYR A 369 14.03 2.52 4.67
C TYR A 369 13.17 2.63 3.43
N GLY A 370 13.78 2.22 2.32
CA GLY A 370 13.18 2.02 1.01
C GLY A 370 13.17 0.54 0.63
N ILE A 371 12.16 0.07 -0.08
CA ILE A 371 12.15 -1.27 -0.68
C ILE A 371 12.80 -1.14 -2.04
N GLN A 372 13.81 -1.97 -2.31
CA GLN A 372 14.39 -2.04 -3.64
C GLN A 372 13.62 -3.08 -4.45
N THR A 373 12.51 -2.69 -5.07
CA THR A 373 11.80 -3.56 -6.03
C THR A 373 12.62 -3.62 -7.33
N ILE A 374 13.59 -4.53 -7.37
CA ILE A 374 14.38 -4.79 -8.59
C ILE A 374 13.54 -5.52 -9.66
N SER A 375 12.36 -6.06 -9.31
CA SER A 375 11.69 -7.10 -10.10
C SER A 375 10.53 -6.68 -11.02
N GLU A 376 10.03 -5.44 -11.02
CA GLU A 376 8.85 -5.08 -11.84
C GLU A 376 9.13 -4.14 -13.03
N ILE A 377 10.39 -3.80 -13.33
CA ILE A 377 10.73 -2.96 -14.51
C ILE A 377 10.98 -3.82 -15.78
N ASN A 378 11.01 -5.15 -15.67
CA ASN A 378 11.39 -6.05 -16.78
C ASN A 378 10.27 -7.01 -17.26
N THR A 379 9.00 -6.71 -17.00
CA THR A 379 7.84 -7.40 -17.60
C THR A 379 6.85 -6.39 -18.13
#